data_AF-A0A6M9PRR1-F1
#
_entry.id   AF-A0A6M9PRR1-F1
#
_cell.length_a   1.000
_cell.length_b   1.000
_cell.length_c   1.000
_cell.angle_alpha   90.00
_cell.angle_beta   90.00
_cell.angle_gamma   90.00
#
_symmetry.space_group_name_H-M   'P 1'
#
loop_
_entity.id
_entity.type
_entity.pdbx_description
1 polymer ?
#
loop_
_entity_poly.entity_id
_entity_poly.type
_entity_poly.pdbx_seq_one_letter_code
_entity_poly.pdbx_strand_id
1 'polypeptide(L)'
;MKFVKSPKSLQWILTVITLAISVPQVFAQDAGTRVAVVNSEKVFNESNLAKAMQTRLQNEFTKRQNDLRDSAQKIQTAAEKLDRDAAVISEADRVRRQRDLADQDRELQRKQREFTEDLNQRTFEERAKIAEKANAVLRQIAEQRKLDIIVQEAAFASPKADITDDVIKALNSQK
;
A
#
# COMPACT_ATOMS: atom_id res chain seq x y z
N MET A 1 51.91 77.98 -16.40
CA MET A 1 51.44 77.28 -17.62
C MET A 1 50.00 76.86 -17.41
N LYS A 2 49.13 77.10 -18.40
CA LYS A 2 47.65 77.06 -18.28
C LYS A 2 47.12 75.63 -18.31
N PHE A 3 46.12 75.38 -17.46
CA PHE A 3 45.32 74.16 -17.36
C PHE A 3 44.65 73.79 -18.68
N VAL A 4 44.88 72.56 -19.15
CA VAL A 4 44.13 71.96 -20.26
C VAL A 4 42.83 71.39 -19.69
N LYS A 5 41.70 72.00 -20.06
CA LYS A 5 40.36 71.47 -19.75
C LYS A 5 40.09 70.23 -20.60
N SER A 6 39.81 69.10 -19.98
CA SER A 6 39.38 67.88 -20.66
C SER A 6 37.97 68.08 -21.27
N PRO A 7 37.71 67.53 -22.48
CA PRO A 7 36.42 67.67 -23.13
C PRO A 7 35.35 66.81 -22.44
N LYS A 8 34.21 67.41 -22.10
CA LYS A 8 33.07 66.76 -21.43
C LYS A 8 32.50 65.55 -22.18
N SER A 9 32.76 65.42 -23.48
CA SER A 9 32.35 64.27 -24.30
C SER A 9 33.08 62.96 -23.93
N LEU A 10 34.28 63.03 -23.35
CA LEU A 10 35.02 61.84 -22.91
C LEU A 10 34.45 61.23 -21.62
N GLN A 11 33.84 62.06 -20.77
CA GLN A 11 33.18 61.59 -19.54
C GLN A 11 31.90 60.81 -19.85
N TRP A 12 31.19 61.15 -20.93
CA TRP A 12 29.95 60.46 -21.31
C TRP A 12 30.23 59.07 -21.88
N ILE A 13 31.33 58.89 -22.61
CA ILE A 13 31.73 57.57 -23.14
C ILE A 13 32.15 56.61 -22.01
N LEU A 14 32.81 57.12 -20.97
CA LEU A 14 33.19 56.33 -19.79
C LEU A 14 32.01 55.95 -18.88
N THR A 15 30.89 56.68 -18.95
CA THR A 15 29.67 56.37 -18.16
C THR A 15 28.76 55.36 -18.86
N VAL A 16 28.87 55.21 -20.19
CA VAL A 16 28.09 54.22 -20.95
C VAL A 16 28.71 52.81 -20.87
N ILE A 17 30.02 52.70 -20.67
CA ILE A 17 30.70 51.40 -20.54
C ILE A 17 30.49 50.77 -19.15
N THR A 18 30.18 51.56 -18.12
CA THR A 18 29.90 51.04 -16.76
C THR A 18 28.49 50.50 -16.57
N LEU A 19 27.56 50.72 -17.51
CA LEU A 19 26.17 50.25 -17.43
C LEU A 19 25.90 48.95 -18.22
N ALA A 20 26.95 48.20 -18.57
CA ALA A 20 26.83 46.96 -19.35
C ALA A 20 27.07 45.66 -18.55
N ILE A 21 27.29 45.72 -17.22
CA ILE A 21 27.69 44.54 -16.42
C ILE A 21 26.64 44.16 -15.35
N SER A 22 25.44 44.73 -15.40
CA SER A 22 24.35 44.35 -14.49
C SER A 22 23.38 43.37 -15.15
N VAL A 23 23.88 42.33 -15.81
CA VAL A 23 23.00 41.20 -16.17
C VAL A 23 22.77 40.45 -14.86
N PRO A 24 21.55 40.42 -14.29
CA PRO A 24 21.29 39.57 -13.14
C PRO A 24 21.65 38.15 -13.57
N GLN A 25 22.68 37.58 -12.95
CA GLN A 25 22.95 36.17 -13.09
C GLN A 25 21.76 35.47 -12.44
N VAL A 26 20.78 35.12 -13.26
CA VAL A 26 19.76 34.16 -12.90
C VAL A 26 20.54 32.87 -12.75
N PHE A 27 21.07 32.65 -11.55
CA PHE A 27 21.44 31.31 -11.12
C PHE A 27 20.14 30.53 -11.25
N ALA A 28 20.02 29.74 -12.32
CA ALA A 28 19.19 28.57 -12.28
C ALA A 28 19.74 27.77 -11.11
N GLN A 29 19.17 27.99 -9.91
CA GLN A 29 19.29 27.02 -8.85
C GLN A 29 18.73 25.78 -9.49
N ASP A 30 19.63 24.86 -9.83
CA ASP A 30 19.28 23.51 -10.20
C ASP A 30 18.38 23.04 -9.07
N ALA A 31 17.07 23.07 -9.33
CA ALA A 31 16.06 22.80 -8.33
C ALA A 31 16.15 21.29 -8.17
N GLY A 32 17.12 20.87 -7.35
CA GLY A 32 17.62 19.51 -7.32
C GLY A 32 16.49 18.49 -7.26
N THR A 33 16.77 17.28 -7.71
CA THR A 33 15.80 16.18 -7.90
C THR A 33 14.70 16.22 -6.84
N ARG A 34 13.46 16.39 -7.28
CA ARG A 34 12.29 16.51 -6.40
C ARG A 34 11.81 15.12 -6.05
N VAL A 35 12.23 14.70 -4.87
CA VAL A 35 11.92 13.40 -4.28
C VAL A 35 10.71 13.54 -3.36
N ALA A 36 9.72 12.67 -3.54
CA ALA A 36 8.67 12.43 -2.56
C ALA A 36 8.75 11.01 -2.00
N VAL A 37 8.13 10.79 -0.85
CA VAL A 37 8.02 9.48 -0.21
C VAL A 37 6.56 9.13 -0.01
N VAL A 38 6.23 7.85 -0.21
CA VAL A 38 4.91 7.31 0.10
C VAL A 38 5.03 6.05 0.94
N ASN A 39 4.16 5.92 1.94
CA ASN A 39 3.96 4.68 2.69
C ASN A 39 2.78 3.90 2.07
N SER A 40 3.10 2.94 1.22
CA SER A 40 2.12 2.10 0.53
C SER A 40 1.25 1.28 1.49
N GLU A 41 1.80 0.81 2.61
CA GLU A 41 1.05 0.07 3.63
C GLU A 41 0.01 0.95 4.32
N LYS A 42 0.37 2.18 4.69
CA LYS A 42 -0.57 3.15 5.26
C LYS A 42 -1.65 3.53 4.25
N VAL A 43 -1.29 3.76 2.98
CA VAL A 43 -2.26 4.02 1.90
C VAL A 43 -3.27 2.87 1.79
N PHE A 44 -2.78 1.63 1.81
CA PHE A 44 -3.63 0.45 1.78
C PHE A 44 -4.50 0.38 3.03
N ASN A 45 -3.96 0.46 4.24
CA ASN A 45 -4.72 0.24 5.47
C ASN A 45 -5.74 1.34 5.78
N GLU A 46 -5.46 2.60 5.41
CA GLU A 46 -6.29 3.74 5.81
C GLU A 46 -7.30 4.18 4.75
N SER A 47 -7.13 3.80 3.48
CA SER A 47 -8.07 4.19 2.41
C SER A 47 -9.45 3.56 2.58
N ASN A 48 -10.49 4.32 2.23
CA ASN A 48 -11.88 3.86 2.23
C ASN A 48 -12.09 2.71 1.25
N LEU A 49 -11.39 2.74 0.11
CA LEU A 49 -11.42 1.67 -0.88
C LEU A 49 -10.95 0.34 -0.28
N ALA A 50 -9.82 0.35 0.42
CA ALA A 50 -9.30 -0.85 1.06
C ALA A 50 -10.18 -1.33 2.22
N LYS A 51 -10.70 -0.42 3.05
CA LYS A 51 -11.68 -0.78 4.10
C LYS A 51 -12.91 -1.45 3.51
N ALA A 52 -13.46 -0.91 2.42
CA ALA A 52 -14.58 -1.52 1.72
C ALA A 52 -14.24 -2.90 1.16
N MET A 53 -13.03 -3.08 0.60
CA MET A 53 -12.56 -4.37 0.11
C MET A 53 -12.37 -5.39 1.23
N GLN A 54 -11.82 -4.98 2.38
CA GLN A 54 -11.69 -5.82 3.55
C GLN A 54 -13.06 -6.31 4.04
N THR A 55 -14.07 -5.43 4.09
CA THR A 55 -15.44 -5.83 4.44
C THR A 55 -16.03 -6.79 3.41
N ARG A 56 -15.80 -6.57 2.11
CA ARG A 56 -16.27 -7.49 1.05
C ARG A 56 -15.63 -8.88 1.17
N LEU A 57 -14.30 -8.95 1.33
CA LEU A 57 -13.58 -10.20 1.54
C LEU A 57 -14.07 -10.91 2.81
N GLN A 58 -14.24 -10.18 3.92
CA GLN A 58 -14.79 -10.74 5.14
C GLN A 58 -16.17 -11.36 4.87
N ASN A 59 -17.08 -10.64 4.23
CA ASN A 59 -18.43 -11.14 3.94
C ASN A 59 -18.42 -12.38 3.03
N GLU A 60 -17.56 -12.38 2.00
CA GLU A 60 -17.41 -13.51 1.07
C GLU A 60 -16.91 -14.79 1.76
N PHE A 61 -15.96 -14.64 2.69
CA PHE A 61 -15.31 -15.77 3.35
C PHE A 61 -15.92 -16.18 4.69
N THR A 62 -16.78 -15.35 5.29
CA THR A 62 -17.40 -15.61 6.62
C THR A 62 -18.16 -16.93 6.64
N LYS A 63 -18.92 -17.23 5.58
CA LYS A 63 -19.67 -18.51 5.51
C LYS A 63 -18.73 -19.71 5.56
N ARG A 64 -17.68 -19.71 4.73
CA ARG A 64 -16.71 -20.82 4.66
C ARG A 64 -15.93 -20.95 5.97
N GLN A 65 -15.58 -19.83 6.59
CA GLN A 65 -14.92 -19.81 7.89
C GLN A 65 -15.80 -20.45 8.98
N ASN A 66 -17.10 -20.15 8.99
CA ASN A 66 -18.05 -20.78 9.90
C ASN A 66 -18.19 -22.28 9.62
N ASP A 67 -18.28 -22.69 8.35
CA ASP A 67 -18.37 -24.11 7.97
C ASP A 67 -17.14 -24.91 8.43
N LEU A 68 -15.93 -24.32 8.36
CA LEU A 68 -14.70 -24.91 8.89
C LEU A 68 -14.75 -25.05 10.41
N ARG A 69 -15.17 -24.01 11.12
CA ARG A 69 -15.30 -24.01 12.58
C ARG A 69 -16.30 -25.07 13.05
N ASP A 70 -17.45 -25.13 12.40
CA ASP A 70 -18.51 -26.08 12.73
C ASP A 70 -18.08 -27.53 12.43
N SER A 71 -17.29 -27.75 11.38
CA SER A 71 -16.71 -29.06 11.06
C SER A 71 -15.69 -29.49 12.12
N ALA A 72 -14.81 -28.57 12.56
CA ALA A 72 -13.86 -28.83 13.64
C ALA A 72 -14.58 -29.19 14.96
N GLN A 73 -15.63 -28.43 15.31
CA GLN A 73 -16.43 -28.70 16.50
C GLN A 73 -17.11 -30.07 16.44
N LYS A 74 -17.65 -30.47 15.27
CA LYS A 74 -18.27 -31.78 15.09
C LYS A 74 -17.27 -32.92 15.28
N ILE A 75 -16.06 -32.80 14.73
CA ILE A 75 -14.98 -33.79 14.89
C ILE A 75 -14.62 -33.92 16.37
N GLN A 76 -14.42 -32.79 17.07
CA GLN A 76 -14.11 -32.78 18.49
C GLN A 76 -15.20 -33.48 19.31
N THR A 77 -16.46 -33.11 19.13
CA THR A 77 -17.58 -33.71 19.87
C THR A 77 -17.75 -35.20 19.55
N ALA A 78 -17.48 -35.63 18.31
CA ALA A 78 -17.51 -37.03 17.92
C ALA A 78 -16.35 -37.83 18.56
N ALA A 79 -15.16 -37.25 18.66
CA ALA A 79 -14.01 -37.85 19.34
C ALA A 79 -14.28 -38.01 20.85
N GLU A 80 -14.73 -36.94 21.52
CA GLU A 80 -15.12 -36.99 22.94
C GLU A 80 -16.24 -38.01 23.22
N LYS A 81 -17.16 -38.19 22.27
CA LYS A 81 -18.20 -39.23 22.38
C LYS A 81 -17.62 -40.62 22.22
N LEU A 82 -16.72 -40.83 21.26
CA LEU A 82 -16.06 -42.12 21.06
C LEU A 82 -15.26 -42.54 22.30
N ASP A 83 -14.53 -41.61 22.91
CA ASP A 83 -13.73 -41.87 24.12
C ASP A 83 -14.62 -42.25 25.31
N ARG A 84 -15.75 -41.57 25.49
CA ARG A 84 -16.74 -41.90 26.54
C ARG A 84 -17.42 -43.24 26.31
N ASP A 85 -17.78 -43.52 25.05
CA ASP A 85 -18.51 -44.73 24.67
C ASP A 85 -17.58 -45.96 24.56
N ALA A 86 -16.25 -45.79 24.64
CA ALA A 86 -15.23 -46.79 24.30
C ALA A 86 -15.38 -48.13 25.05
N ALA A 87 -15.91 -48.12 26.27
CA ALA A 87 -16.11 -49.30 27.10
C ALA A 87 -17.45 -50.03 26.83
N VAL A 88 -18.38 -49.40 26.09
CA VAL A 88 -19.77 -49.86 25.94
C VAL A 88 -20.09 -50.28 24.49
N ILE A 89 -19.37 -49.74 23.50
CA ILE A 89 -19.56 -50.06 22.09
C ILE A 89 -18.81 -51.32 21.65
N SER A 90 -19.27 -51.94 20.57
CA SER A 90 -18.58 -53.08 19.96
C SER A 90 -17.25 -52.65 19.32
N GLU A 91 -16.32 -53.59 19.18
CA GLU A 91 -15.06 -53.35 18.46
C GLU A 91 -15.31 -52.89 17.01
N ALA A 92 -16.30 -53.48 16.34
CA ALA A 92 -16.68 -53.11 14.98
C ALA A 92 -17.18 -51.66 14.89
N ASP A 93 -18.01 -51.23 15.85
CA ASP A 93 -18.50 -49.85 15.91
C ASP A 93 -17.38 -48.86 16.24
N ARG A 94 -16.45 -49.26 17.12
CA ARG A 94 -15.28 -48.45 17.46
C ARG A 94 -14.43 -48.18 16.23
N VAL A 95 -14.05 -49.23 15.50
CA VAL A 95 -13.25 -49.12 14.27
C VAL A 95 -13.96 -48.26 13.22
N ARG A 96 -15.28 -48.44 13.06
CA ARG A 96 -16.07 -47.62 12.14
C ARG A 96 -16.02 -46.14 12.51
N ARG A 97 -16.28 -45.79 13.78
CA ARG A 97 -16.25 -44.39 14.24
C ARG A 97 -14.86 -43.76 14.15
N GLN A 98 -13.80 -44.52 14.43
CA GLN A 98 -12.42 -44.07 14.24
C GLN A 98 -12.12 -43.75 12.78
N ARG A 99 -12.59 -44.59 11.85
CA ARG A 99 -12.46 -44.34 10.42
C ARG A 99 -13.24 -43.09 10.00
N ASP A 100 -14.48 -42.96 10.44
CA ASP A 100 -15.31 -41.79 10.14
C ASP A 100 -14.65 -40.49 10.65
N LEU A 101 -14.06 -40.50 11.86
CA LEU A 101 -13.28 -39.38 12.39
C LEU A 101 -12.06 -39.06 11.54
N ALA A 102 -11.29 -40.09 11.13
CA ALA A 102 -10.12 -39.90 10.28
C ALA A 102 -10.49 -39.32 8.90
N ASP A 103 -11.62 -39.74 8.33
CA ASP A 103 -12.09 -39.23 7.04
C ASP A 103 -12.60 -37.79 7.17
N GLN A 104 -13.30 -37.44 8.25
CA GLN A 104 -13.70 -36.07 8.54
C GLN A 104 -12.50 -35.13 8.77
N ASP A 105 -11.47 -35.59 9.48
CA ASP A 105 -10.26 -34.80 9.71
C ASP A 105 -9.50 -34.50 8.42
N ARG A 106 -9.32 -35.50 7.54
CA ARG A 106 -8.72 -35.30 6.20
C ARG A 106 -9.50 -34.28 5.37
N GLU A 107 -10.82 -34.37 5.40
CA GLU A 107 -11.71 -33.45 4.69
C GLU A 107 -11.61 -32.03 5.26
N LEU A 108 -11.56 -31.89 6.58
CA LEU A 108 -11.35 -30.59 7.23
C LEU A 108 -10.01 -29.98 6.81
N GLN A 109 -8.92 -30.76 6.85
CA GLN A 109 -7.60 -30.29 6.43
C GLN A 109 -7.59 -29.87 4.95
N ARG A 110 -8.27 -30.61 4.07
CA ARG A 110 -8.43 -30.24 2.66
C ARG A 110 -9.14 -28.89 2.51
N LYS A 111 -10.30 -28.73 3.16
CA LYS A 111 -11.06 -27.47 3.13
C LYS A 111 -10.29 -26.30 3.74
N GLN A 112 -9.49 -26.53 4.77
CA GLN A 112 -8.64 -25.49 5.36
C GLN A 112 -7.59 -24.99 4.36
N ARG A 113 -6.91 -25.90 3.65
CA ARG A 113 -5.96 -25.52 2.60
C ARG A 113 -6.63 -24.71 1.49
N GLU A 114 -7.75 -25.22 0.96
CA GLU A 114 -8.53 -24.53 -0.07
C GLU A 114 -8.99 -23.14 0.39
N PHE A 115 -9.47 -23.02 1.63
CA PHE A 115 -9.86 -21.74 2.20
C PHE A 115 -8.69 -20.76 2.28
N THR A 116 -7.52 -21.19 2.74
CA THR A 116 -6.34 -20.32 2.85
C THR A 116 -5.81 -19.93 1.47
N GLU A 117 -5.78 -20.85 0.52
CA GLU A 117 -5.37 -20.58 -0.87
C GLU A 117 -6.31 -19.57 -1.53
N ASP A 118 -7.62 -19.81 -1.48
CA ASP A 118 -8.63 -18.90 -2.03
C ASP A 118 -8.58 -17.53 -1.36
N LEU A 119 -8.46 -17.48 -0.03
CA LEU A 119 -8.40 -16.22 0.70
C LEU A 119 -7.15 -15.42 0.32
N ASN A 120 -5.99 -16.08 0.19
CA ASN A 120 -4.76 -15.43 -0.22
C ASN A 120 -4.84 -14.92 -1.66
N GLN A 121 -5.36 -15.75 -2.57
CA GLN A 121 -5.56 -15.37 -3.97
C GLN A 121 -6.47 -14.15 -4.07
N ARG A 122 -7.64 -14.18 -3.43
CA ARG A 122 -8.60 -13.08 -3.44
C ARG A 122 -8.03 -11.81 -2.79
N THR A 123 -7.31 -11.96 -1.69
CA THR A 123 -6.63 -10.83 -1.04
C THR A 123 -5.59 -10.19 -1.98
N PHE A 124 -4.83 -11.00 -2.72
CA PHE A 124 -3.84 -10.50 -3.68
C PHE A 124 -4.50 -9.80 -4.88
N GLU A 125 -5.56 -10.39 -5.44
CA GLU A 125 -6.32 -9.79 -6.55
C GLU A 125 -6.89 -8.41 -6.18
N GLU A 126 -7.47 -8.29 -4.99
CA GLU A 126 -8.03 -7.02 -4.52
C GLU A 126 -6.94 -6.00 -4.16
N ARG A 127 -5.82 -6.46 -3.59
CA ARG A 127 -4.63 -5.61 -3.39
C ARG A 127 -4.08 -5.07 -4.70
N ALA A 128 -4.01 -5.90 -5.74
CA ALA A 128 -3.53 -5.48 -7.06
C ALA A 128 -4.41 -4.37 -7.66
N LYS A 129 -5.74 -4.49 -7.57
CA LYS A 129 -6.69 -3.45 -8.02
C LYS A 129 -6.51 -2.12 -7.28
N ILE A 130 -6.24 -2.17 -5.98
CA ILE A 130 -5.97 -0.96 -5.19
C ILE A 130 -4.64 -0.35 -5.59
N ALA A 131 -3.60 -1.16 -5.78
CA ALA A 131 -2.28 -0.70 -6.23
C ALA A 131 -2.36 -0.01 -7.60
N GLU A 132 -3.17 -0.54 -8.53
CA GLU A 132 -3.39 0.10 -9.85
C GLU A 132 -3.98 1.50 -9.71
N LYS A 133 -5.04 1.66 -8.91
CA LYS A 133 -5.67 2.96 -8.63
C LYS A 133 -4.69 3.90 -7.91
N ALA A 134 -3.92 3.39 -6.95
CA ALA A 134 -2.91 4.16 -6.23
C ALA A 134 -1.81 4.67 -7.17
N ASN A 135 -1.34 3.82 -8.09
CA ASN A 135 -0.34 4.21 -9.08
C ASN A 135 -0.84 5.32 -10.01
N ALA A 136 -2.12 5.31 -10.40
CA ALA A 136 -2.71 6.40 -11.18
C ALA A 136 -2.71 7.73 -10.38
N VAL A 137 -3.10 7.67 -9.10
CA VAL A 137 -3.07 8.84 -8.19
C VAL A 137 -1.64 9.35 -7.98
N LEU A 138 -0.67 8.46 -7.78
CA LEU A 138 0.74 8.82 -7.61
C LEU A 138 1.28 9.58 -8.82
N ARG A 139 0.96 9.13 -10.05
CA ARG A 139 1.34 9.83 -11.29
C ARG A 139 0.73 11.24 -11.35
N GLN A 140 -0.55 11.37 -11.04
CA GLN A 140 -1.22 12.67 -11.01
C GLN A 140 -0.55 13.63 -10.01
N ILE A 141 -0.23 13.15 -8.81
CA ILE A 141 0.47 13.96 -7.79
C ILE A 141 1.88 14.32 -8.25
N ALA A 142 2.60 13.38 -8.88
CA ALA A 142 3.93 13.60 -9.43
C ALA A 142 3.92 14.72 -10.48
N GLU A 143 2.97 14.70 -11.41
CA GLU A 143 2.81 15.75 -12.42
C GLU A 143 2.45 17.11 -11.81
N GLN A 144 1.49 17.14 -10.87
CA GLN A 144 1.04 18.38 -10.22
C GLN A 144 2.15 19.04 -9.40
N ARG A 145 2.95 18.24 -8.67
CA ARG A 145 4.06 18.72 -7.84
C ARG A 145 5.38 18.76 -8.59
N LYS A 146 5.39 18.34 -9.87
CA LYS A 146 6.58 18.24 -10.73
C LYS A 146 7.69 17.45 -10.02
N LEU A 147 7.34 16.28 -9.49
CA LEU A 147 8.25 15.35 -8.82
C LEU A 147 8.96 14.49 -9.85
N ASP A 148 10.23 14.21 -9.60
CA ASP A 148 11.04 13.37 -10.49
C ASP A 148 10.99 11.90 -10.05
N ILE A 149 10.83 11.65 -8.74
CA ILE A 149 10.78 10.31 -8.18
C ILE A 149 9.90 10.25 -6.93
N ILE A 150 9.18 9.15 -6.80
CA ILE A 150 8.47 8.77 -5.58
C ILE A 150 9.13 7.51 -5.04
N VAL A 151 9.64 7.59 -3.82
CA VAL A 151 10.30 6.48 -3.13
C VAL A 151 9.30 5.82 -2.20
N GLN A 152 9.23 4.49 -2.27
CA GLN A 152 8.49 3.69 -1.31
C GLN A 152 9.47 3.25 -0.21
N GLU A 153 8.98 3.17 1.04
CA GLU A 153 9.75 2.61 2.17
C GLU A 153 11.07 3.35 2.49
N ALA A 154 11.00 4.68 2.64
CA ALA A 154 12.15 5.43 3.13
C ALA A 154 12.35 5.21 4.65
N ALA A 155 13.59 4.97 5.08
CA ALA A 155 13.94 4.88 6.50
C ALA A 155 13.62 6.18 7.28
N PHE A 156 13.68 7.32 6.59
CA PHE A 156 13.27 8.62 7.10
C PHE A 156 12.73 9.48 5.96
N ALA A 157 11.59 10.14 6.20
CA ALA A 157 11.04 11.15 5.30
C ALA A 157 10.65 12.37 6.13
N SER A 158 11.06 13.55 5.67
CA SER A 158 10.53 14.79 6.27
C SER A 158 9.02 14.90 5.98
N PRO A 159 8.22 15.51 6.87
CA PRO A 159 6.78 15.69 6.62
C PRO A 159 6.44 16.45 5.33
N LYS A 160 7.38 17.24 4.81
CA LYS A 160 7.23 17.97 3.54
C LYS A 160 7.39 17.08 2.30
N ALA A 161 8.18 16.01 2.42
CA ALA A 161 8.45 15.07 1.34
C ALA A 161 7.45 13.90 1.33
N ASP A 162 6.80 13.63 2.47
CA ASP A 162 5.78 12.59 2.59
C ASP A 162 4.47 13.02 1.92
N ILE A 163 4.03 12.27 0.91
CA ILE A 163 2.79 12.49 0.17
C ILE A 163 1.69 11.49 0.54
N THR A 164 1.90 10.66 1.55
CA THR A 164 1.01 9.54 1.91
C THR A 164 -0.43 9.99 2.14
N ASP A 165 -0.63 11.04 2.93
CA ASP A 165 -1.98 11.55 3.24
C ASP A 165 -2.66 12.17 2.01
N ASP A 166 -1.88 12.76 1.11
CA ASP A 166 -2.39 13.32 -0.14
C ASP A 166 -2.87 12.19 -1.07
N VAL A 167 -2.12 11.09 -1.14
CA VAL A 167 -2.48 9.88 -1.88
C VAL A 167 -3.75 9.25 -1.30
N ILE A 168 -3.85 9.12 0.03
CA ILE A 168 -5.05 8.59 0.70
C ILE A 168 -6.29 9.45 0.37
N LYS A 169 -6.17 10.78 0.47
CA LYS A 169 -7.27 11.69 0.16
C LYS A 169 -7.70 11.60 -1.31
N ALA A 170 -6.75 11.56 -2.24
CA ALA A 170 -7.03 11.44 -3.66
C ALA A 170 -7.68 10.09 -4.01
N LEU A 171 -7.18 8.99 -3.44
CA LEU A 171 -7.78 7.66 -3.58
C LEU A 171 -9.21 7.61 -3.04
N ASN A 172 -9.46 8.20 -1.87
CA ASN A 172 -10.80 8.25 -1.28
C ASN A 172 -11.78 9.10 -2.09
N SER A 173 -11.26 9.99 -2.95
CA SER A 173 -12.05 10.85 -3.84
C SER A 173 -12.32 10.19 -5.20
N GLN A 174 -11.62 9.10 -5.53
CA GLN A 174 -11.93 8.29 -6.70
C GLN A 174 -13.12 7.38 -6.39
N LYS A 175 -14.24 7.61 -7.09
CA LYS A 175 -15.43 6.74 -7.01
C LYS A 175 -15.19 5.37 -7.65
#